data_AF-A0A518GAL3-F1
#
_entry.id   AF-A0A518GAL3-F1
#
_cell.length_a   1.000
_cell.length_b   1.000
_cell.length_c   1.000
_cell.angle_alpha   90.00
_cell.angle_beta   90.00
_cell.angle_gamma   90.00
#
_symmetry.space_group_name_H-M   'P 1'
#
loop_
_entity.id
_entity.type
_entity.pdbx_description
1 polymer ?
#
loop_
_entity_poly.entity_id
_entity_poly.type
_entity_poly.pdbx_seq_one_letter_code
_entity_poly.pdbx_strand_id
1 'polypeptide(L)'
;MQIADNFAQQLEQCLEGIALDGPAALAGLFDLTSHRLHRFSVTITRNQHDAEDAVQAALLRVATAPQILRAAERPWSYLLRMVRNESLLILRKKKRLFTISNLLDLVTRRMVDEVELEETHRAVWTALRQLPLEQSEVVVLKIWETMTFAQIGEVLEVNASTAASRYRYAMQKLTLLLNDSCTGVTHE
;
A
#
# COMPACT_ATOMS: atom_id res chain seq x y z
N MET A 1 -16.92 -12.41 -4.43
CA MET A 1 -16.12 -13.52 -4.98
C MET A 1 -15.79 -13.26 -6.45
N GLN A 2 -16.78 -13.02 -7.31
CA GLN A 2 -16.58 -12.75 -8.76
C GLN A 2 -15.60 -11.62 -9.13
N ILE A 3 -15.47 -10.55 -8.32
CA ILE A 3 -14.56 -9.42 -8.63
C ILE A 3 -13.09 -9.79 -8.41
N ALA A 4 -12.78 -10.58 -7.37
CA ALA A 4 -11.41 -10.99 -7.08
C ALA A 4 -10.89 -11.98 -8.13
N ASP A 5 -11.76 -12.89 -8.58
CA ASP A 5 -11.46 -13.86 -9.64
C ASP A 5 -11.18 -13.16 -10.98
N ASN A 6 -11.96 -12.11 -11.31
CA ASN A 6 -11.72 -11.31 -12.52
C ASN A 6 -10.37 -10.58 -12.50
N PHE A 7 -10.01 -9.96 -11.37
CA PHE A 7 -8.73 -9.26 -11.27
C PHE A 7 -7.52 -10.19 -11.42
N ALA A 8 -7.55 -11.36 -10.78
CA ALA A 8 -6.45 -12.33 -10.88
C ALA A 8 -6.26 -12.78 -12.34
N GLN A 9 -7.37 -13.06 -13.04
CA GLN A 9 -7.34 -13.42 -14.45
C GLN A 9 -6.80 -12.30 -15.35
N GLN A 10 -7.22 -11.05 -15.13
CA GLN A 10 -6.71 -9.89 -15.86
C GLN A 10 -5.21 -9.68 -15.61
N LEU A 11 -4.75 -9.89 -14.37
CA LEU A 11 -3.34 -9.78 -14.01
C LEU A 11 -2.52 -10.83 -14.77
N GLU A 12 -2.97 -12.09 -14.80
CA GLU A 12 -2.32 -13.16 -15.55
C GLU A 12 -2.24 -12.84 -17.05
N GLN A 13 -3.33 -12.34 -17.65
CA GLN A 13 -3.36 -11.92 -19.06
C GLN A 13 -2.35 -10.81 -19.34
N CYS A 14 -2.27 -9.78 -18.48
CA CYS A 14 -1.25 -8.74 -18.63
C CYS A 14 0.17 -9.30 -18.53
N LEU A 15 0.41 -10.25 -17.62
CA LEU A 15 1.72 -10.87 -17.44
C LEU A 15 2.14 -11.77 -18.62
N GLU A 16 1.18 -12.46 -19.24
CA GLU A 16 1.40 -13.19 -20.49
C GLU A 16 1.74 -12.24 -21.64
N GLY A 17 1.00 -11.14 -21.76
CA GLY A 17 1.24 -10.10 -22.77
C GLY A 17 2.63 -9.48 -22.65
N ILE A 18 3.12 -9.19 -21.45
CA ILE A 18 4.47 -8.62 -21.23
C ILE A 18 5.57 -9.54 -21.77
N ALA A 19 5.37 -10.86 -21.74
CA ALA A 19 6.35 -11.80 -22.27
C ALA A 19 6.37 -11.86 -23.81
N LEU A 20 5.28 -11.46 -24.47
CA LEU A 20 5.11 -11.52 -25.92
C LEU A 20 5.39 -10.17 -26.59
N ASP A 21 4.83 -9.08 -26.05
CA ASP A 21 4.82 -7.74 -26.66
C ASP A 21 5.80 -6.77 -25.98
N GLY A 22 6.52 -7.23 -24.95
CA GLY A 22 7.50 -6.42 -24.24
C GLY A 22 6.88 -5.21 -23.51
N PRO A 23 7.53 -4.03 -23.49
CA PRO A 23 7.09 -2.88 -22.71
C PRO A 23 5.70 -2.34 -23.07
N ALA A 24 5.18 -2.61 -24.27
CA ALA A 24 3.86 -2.14 -24.69
C ALA A 24 2.73 -2.77 -23.87
N ALA A 25 2.89 -4.03 -23.44
CA ALA A 25 1.94 -4.71 -22.56
C ALA A 25 2.06 -4.29 -21.07
N LEU A 26 3.10 -3.52 -20.71
CA LEU A 26 3.24 -2.94 -19.38
C LEU A 26 2.14 -1.91 -19.09
N ALA A 27 1.65 -1.20 -20.10
CA ALA A 27 0.57 -0.23 -19.95
C ALA A 27 -0.68 -0.87 -19.35
N GLY A 28 -1.07 -2.06 -19.84
CA GLY A 28 -2.20 -2.81 -19.28
C GLY A 28 -2.00 -3.22 -17.82
N LEU A 29 -0.79 -3.68 -17.46
CA LEU A 29 -0.45 -3.98 -16.07
C LEU A 29 -0.51 -2.72 -15.19
N PHE A 30 0.01 -1.60 -15.70
CA PHE A 30 0.00 -0.32 -15.00
C PHE A 30 -1.43 0.14 -14.75
N ASP A 31 -2.27 0.19 -15.78
CA ASP A 31 -3.67 0.62 -15.68
C ASP A 31 -4.47 -0.26 -14.71
N LEU A 32 -4.22 -1.58 -14.74
CA LEU A 32 -4.87 -2.54 -13.88
C LEU A 32 -4.48 -2.39 -12.39
N THR A 33 -3.22 -2.04 -12.11
CA THR A 33 -2.66 -2.18 -10.76
C THR A 33 -2.32 -0.86 -10.06
N SER A 34 -1.99 0.20 -10.81
CA SER A 34 -1.42 1.46 -10.31
C SER A 34 -2.22 2.08 -9.17
N HIS A 35 -3.54 2.22 -9.30
CA HIS A 35 -4.39 2.80 -8.26
C HIS A 35 -4.38 1.99 -6.95
N ARG A 36 -4.38 0.65 -7.05
CA ARG A 36 -4.33 -0.24 -5.87
C ARG A 36 -2.97 -0.19 -5.19
N LEU A 37 -1.90 -0.21 -5.98
CA LEU A 37 -0.53 -0.10 -5.50
C LEU A 37 -0.27 1.26 -4.86
N HIS A 38 -0.73 2.34 -5.47
CA HIS A 38 -0.61 3.70 -4.94
C HIS A 38 -1.33 3.83 -3.60
N ARG A 39 -2.58 3.36 -3.50
CA ARG A 39 -3.33 3.35 -2.23
C ARG A 39 -2.59 2.63 -1.11
N PHE A 40 -2.04 1.44 -1.40
CA PHE A 40 -1.26 0.70 -0.42
C PHE A 40 0.03 1.44 -0.03
N SER A 41 0.74 1.98 -1.03
CA SER A 41 1.97 2.73 -0.85
C SER A 41 1.78 4.00 0.00
N VAL A 42 0.71 4.77 -0.23
CA VAL A 42 0.34 5.96 0.58
C VAL A 42 0.10 5.60 2.04
N THR A 43 -0.41 4.41 2.32
CA THR A 43 -0.59 3.92 3.70
C THR A 43 0.73 3.79 4.43
N ILE A 44 1.79 3.45 3.69
CA ILE A 44 3.14 3.24 4.21
C ILE A 44 3.89 4.58 4.29
N THR A 45 4.01 5.27 3.16
CA THR A 45 4.82 6.48 3.02
C THR A 45 4.20 7.69 3.72
N ARG A 46 2.87 7.72 3.84
CA ARG A 46 2.07 8.88 4.29
C ARG A 46 2.32 10.14 3.43
N ASN A 47 2.81 9.97 2.22
CA ASN A 47 3.16 11.01 1.27
C ASN A 47 2.91 10.50 -0.16
N GLN A 48 2.18 11.27 -0.98
CA GLN A 48 1.77 10.84 -2.32
C GLN A 48 2.95 10.71 -3.28
N HIS A 49 3.83 11.71 -3.33
CA HIS A 49 5.02 11.68 -4.19
C HIS A 49 5.93 10.48 -3.86
N ASP A 50 6.17 10.22 -2.57
CA ASP A 50 6.93 9.03 -2.16
C ASP A 50 6.22 7.73 -2.54
N ALA A 51 4.89 7.75 -2.51
CA ALA A 51 4.09 6.58 -2.86
C ALA A 51 4.17 6.29 -4.36
N GLU A 52 4.03 7.32 -5.19
CA GLU A 52 4.21 7.27 -6.64
C GLU A 52 5.61 6.78 -7.00
N ASP A 53 6.66 7.34 -6.39
CA ASP A 53 8.05 6.91 -6.59
C ASP A 53 8.24 5.42 -6.27
N ALA A 54 7.66 4.94 -5.17
CA ALA A 54 7.73 3.52 -4.80
C ALA A 54 7.02 2.61 -5.80
N VAL A 55 5.84 3.01 -6.29
CA VAL A 55 5.08 2.25 -7.29
C VAL A 55 5.83 2.23 -8.62
N GLN A 56 6.34 3.38 -9.07
CA GLN A 56 7.13 3.48 -10.30
C GLN A 56 8.40 2.62 -10.21
N ALA A 57 9.13 2.68 -9.10
CA ALA A 57 10.32 1.85 -8.90
C ALA A 57 10.01 0.35 -8.97
N ALA A 58 8.91 -0.09 -8.35
CA ALA A 58 8.50 -1.49 -8.40
C ALA A 58 8.08 -1.92 -9.81
N LEU A 59 7.26 -1.12 -10.51
CA LEU A 59 6.82 -1.43 -11.87
C LEU A 59 7.96 -1.35 -12.89
N LEU A 60 8.93 -0.46 -12.72
CA LEU A 60 10.14 -0.41 -13.55
C LEU A 60 10.97 -1.68 -13.41
N ARG A 61 11.07 -2.25 -12.19
CA ARG A 61 11.72 -3.55 -11.98
C ARG A 61 10.98 -4.69 -12.67
N VAL A 62 9.64 -4.64 -12.69
CA VAL A 62 8.84 -5.61 -13.46
C VAL A 62 9.06 -5.43 -14.96
N ALA A 63 9.13 -4.19 -15.44
CA ALA A 63 9.37 -3.89 -16.85
C ALA A 63 10.73 -4.40 -17.34
N THR A 64 11.77 -4.29 -16.51
CA THR A 64 13.13 -4.76 -16.87
C THR A 64 13.32 -6.26 -16.69
N ALA A 65 12.57 -6.89 -15.79
CA ALA A 65 12.65 -8.31 -15.53
C ALA A 65 11.26 -8.94 -15.28
N PRO A 66 10.39 -9.07 -16.31
CA PRO A 66 9.01 -9.53 -16.11
C PRO A 66 8.88 -10.91 -15.46
N GLN A 67 9.90 -11.75 -15.64
CA GLN A 67 9.95 -13.11 -15.11
C GLN A 67 9.91 -13.15 -13.58
N ILE A 68 10.35 -12.10 -12.88
CA ILE A 68 10.29 -12.04 -11.40
C ILE A 68 8.86 -12.12 -10.89
N LEU A 69 7.91 -11.60 -11.67
CA LEU A 69 6.50 -11.54 -11.30
C LEU A 69 5.74 -12.76 -11.86
N ARG A 70 6.09 -13.22 -13.07
CA ARG A 70 5.51 -14.43 -13.68
C ARG A 70 5.84 -15.71 -12.93
N ALA A 71 7.06 -15.82 -12.41
CA ALA A 71 7.49 -17.02 -11.68
C ALA A 71 6.94 -17.08 -10.25
N ALA A 72 6.30 -16.01 -9.76
CA ALA A 72 5.70 -15.99 -8.44
C ALA A 72 4.40 -16.81 -8.43
N GLU A 73 4.25 -17.71 -7.47
CA GLU A 73 3.01 -18.47 -7.25
C GLU A 73 1.79 -17.55 -7.09
N ARG A 74 2.00 -16.38 -6.50
CA ARG A 74 0.97 -15.34 -6.30
C ARG A 74 1.50 -14.00 -6.78
N PRO A 75 1.36 -13.68 -8.07
CA PRO A 75 1.93 -12.47 -8.65
C PRO A 75 1.45 -11.20 -7.92
N TRP A 76 0.17 -11.11 -7.59
CA TRP A 76 -0.35 -9.93 -6.88
C TRP A 76 0.29 -9.71 -5.50
N SER A 77 0.44 -10.79 -4.72
CA SER A 77 1.07 -10.69 -3.39
C SER A 77 2.55 -10.33 -3.50
N TYR A 78 3.23 -10.84 -4.53
CA TYR A 78 4.62 -10.49 -4.81
C TYR A 78 4.79 -9.03 -5.22
N LEU A 79 3.92 -8.51 -6.10
CA LEU A 79 3.95 -7.11 -6.52
C LEU A 79 3.66 -6.14 -5.37
N LEU A 80 2.69 -6.46 -4.51
CA LEU A 80 2.44 -5.70 -3.28
C LEU A 80 3.66 -5.70 -2.36
N ARG A 81 4.35 -6.85 -2.22
CA ARG A 81 5.60 -6.94 -1.45
C ARG A 81 6.70 -6.06 -2.06
N MET A 82 6.83 -6.05 -3.38
CA MET A 82 7.80 -5.17 -4.07
C MET A 82 7.53 -3.69 -3.75
N VAL A 83 6.28 -3.24 -3.91
CA VAL A 83 5.89 -1.84 -3.61
C VAL A 83 6.11 -1.51 -2.13
N ARG A 84 5.78 -2.43 -1.22
CA ARG A 84 6.07 -2.27 0.21
C ARG A 84 7.55 -2.05 0.47
N ASN A 85 8.40 -2.87 -0.14
CA ASN A 85 9.84 -2.79 0.04
C ASN A 85 10.42 -1.47 -0.49
N GLU A 86 9.96 -1.00 -1.64
CA GLU A 86 10.36 0.32 -2.18
C GLU A 86 9.87 1.46 -1.27
N SER A 87 8.63 1.37 -0.77
CA SER A 87 8.08 2.35 0.19
C SER A 87 8.91 2.44 1.46
N LEU A 88 9.25 1.30 2.06
CA LEU A 88 10.10 1.23 3.26
C LEU A 88 11.52 1.71 2.98
N LEU A 89 12.05 1.46 1.78
CA LEU A 89 13.36 1.96 1.36
C LEU A 89 13.38 3.49 1.30
N ILE A 90 12.36 4.12 0.71
CA ILE A 90 12.22 5.58 0.67
C ILE A 90 12.18 6.17 2.09
N LEU A 91 11.35 5.60 2.97
CA LEU A 91 11.25 6.04 4.36
C LEU A 91 12.58 5.91 5.13
N ARG A 92 13.32 4.81 4.93
CA ARG A 92 14.64 4.61 5.54
C ARG A 92 15.65 5.64 5.03
N LYS A 93 15.66 5.91 3.72
CA LYS A 93 16.53 6.93 3.11
C LYS A 93 16.23 8.32 3.68
N LYS A 94 14.95 8.71 3.76
CA LYS A 94 14.53 9.99 4.35
C LYS A 94 14.90 10.10 5.81
N LYS A 95 14.67 9.06 6.61
CA LYS A 95 15.09 9.03 8.02
C LYS A 95 16.59 9.24 8.17
N ARG A 96 17.40 8.57 7.35
CA ARG A 96 18.86 8.72 7.35
C ARG A 96 19.28 10.15 6.96
N LEU A 97 18.68 10.72 5.91
CA LEU A 97 18.95 12.10 5.50
C LEU A 97 18.55 13.08 6.60
N PHE A 98 17.41 12.90 7.26
CA PHE A 98 17.00 13.72 8.40
C PHE A 98 17.94 13.55 9.60
N THR A 99 18.41 12.35 9.91
CA THR A 99 19.41 12.14 10.99
C THR A 99 20.74 12.83 10.68
N ILE A 100 21.19 12.80 9.42
CA ILE A 100 22.42 13.48 8.98
C ILE A 100 22.20 15.01 8.94
N SER A 101 21.04 15.44 8.46
CA SER A 101 20.65 16.85 8.34
C SER A 101 20.17 17.46 9.65
N ASN A 102 19.90 16.70 10.71
CA ASN A 102 19.64 17.26 12.05
C ASN A 102 20.91 17.81 12.72
N LEU A 103 22.06 17.75 12.05
CA LEU A 103 23.20 18.64 12.32
C LEU A 103 23.07 20.01 11.63
N LEU A 104 22.06 20.21 10.77
CA LEU A 104 21.79 21.42 10.01
C LEU A 104 20.29 21.52 9.65
N ASP A 105 19.53 22.00 10.63
CA ASP A 105 18.22 22.65 10.53
C ASP A 105 16.94 21.86 10.17
N LEU A 106 15.91 22.26 10.91
CA LEU A 106 14.52 21.79 10.90
C LEU A 106 13.80 22.37 9.66
N VAL A 107 12.65 21.76 9.28
CA VAL A 107 11.66 22.22 8.26
C VAL A 107 11.75 21.41 6.95
N THR A 108 10.88 20.43 6.74
CA THR A 108 9.56 20.71 6.13
C THR A 108 8.59 19.54 6.38
N ARG A 109 7.62 19.72 7.28
CA ARG A 109 6.35 18.97 7.22
C ARG A 109 5.47 19.69 6.20
N ARG A 110 5.66 19.38 4.91
CA ARG A 110 4.65 19.75 3.91
C ARG A 110 3.50 18.76 4.07
N MET A 111 2.40 19.25 4.67
CA MET A 111 1.16 18.50 4.74
C MET A 111 0.70 18.18 3.31
N VAL A 112 0.19 16.97 3.17
CA VAL A 112 -0.21 16.31 1.93
C VAL A 112 -1.23 17.16 1.19
N ASP A 113 -0.98 17.41 -0.10
CA ASP A 113 -1.99 17.96 -0.99
C ASP A 113 -3.23 17.07 -0.98
N GLU A 114 -4.32 17.73 -0.69
CA GLU A 114 -5.66 17.23 -0.51
C GLU A 114 -6.27 16.91 -1.87
N VAL A 115 -5.86 15.80 -2.48
CA VAL A 115 -6.42 15.29 -3.75
C VAL A 115 -6.25 13.77 -3.69
N GLU A 116 -7.22 12.87 -3.70
CA GLU A 116 -8.60 12.83 -4.14
C GLU A 116 -9.30 11.87 -3.16
N LEU A 117 -9.51 12.36 -1.95
CA LEU A 117 -10.30 11.64 -0.97
C LEU A 117 -11.73 12.12 -1.17
N GLU A 118 -12.60 11.27 -1.74
CA GLU A 118 -14.04 11.46 -1.55
C GLU A 118 -14.23 11.84 -0.08
N GLU A 119 -14.92 12.94 0.21
CA GLU A 119 -15.05 13.48 1.57
C GLU A 119 -15.51 12.39 2.56
N THR A 120 -16.25 11.39 2.05
CA THR A 120 -16.70 10.16 2.73
C THR A 120 -15.57 9.30 3.32
N HIS A 121 -14.38 9.28 2.73
CA HIS A 121 -13.27 8.43 3.15
C HIS A 121 -12.21 9.16 4.01
N ARG A 122 -12.27 10.49 4.12
CA ARG A 122 -11.23 11.31 4.80
C ARG A 122 -11.04 10.92 6.27
N ALA A 123 -12.13 10.64 6.97
CA ALA A 123 -12.11 10.20 8.37
C ALA A 123 -11.37 8.86 8.52
N VAL A 124 -11.61 7.92 7.61
CA VAL A 124 -10.98 6.58 7.62
C VAL A 124 -9.47 6.70 7.42
N TRP A 125 -9.02 7.49 6.45
CA TRP A 125 -7.58 7.67 6.21
C TRP A 125 -6.89 8.41 7.35
N THR A 126 -7.58 9.36 7.98
CA THR A 126 -7.08 10.04 9.19
C THR A 126 -6.90 9.03 10.32
N ALA A 127 -7.89 8.16 10.56
CA ALA A 127 -7.80 7.12 11.57
C ALA A 127 -6.69 6.10 11.27
N LEU A 128 -6.54 5.66 10.02
CA LEU A 128 -5.47 4.76 9.60
C LEU A 128 -4.07 5.34 9.84
N ARG A 129 -3.88 6.66 9.66
CA ARG A 129 -2.60 7.34 9.94
C ARG A 129 -2.21 7.34 11.42
N GLN A 130 -3.18 7.17 12.32
CA GLN A 130 -2.92 7.08 13.76
C GLN A 130 -2.49 5.67 14.20
N LEU A 131 -2.69 4.66 13.36
CA LEU A 131 -2.24 3.31 13.65
C LEU A 131 -0.71 3.18 13.47
N PRO A 132 -0.07 2.25 14.22
CA PRO A 132 1.23 1.70 13.85
C PRO A 132 1.22 1.20 12.42
N LEU A 133 2.35 1.35 11.71
CA LEU A 133 2.48 1.02 10.30
C LEU A 133 2.03 -0.42 9.99
N GLU A 134 2.50 -1.37 10.78
CA GLU A 134 2.20 -2.79 10.56
C GLU A 134 0.71 -3.13 10.78
N GLN A 135 0.00 -2.27 11.52
CA GLN A 135 -1.45 -2.41 11.74
C GLN A 135 -2.24 -1.79 10.59
N SER A 136 -1.86 -0.60 10.11
CA SER A 136 -2.51 0.03 8.96
C SER A 136 -2.31 -0.77 7.67
N GLU A 137 -1.12 -1.34 7.46
CA GLU A 137 -0.82 -2.21 6.32
C GLU A 137 -1.81 -3.39 6.23
N VAL A 138 -2.01 -4.10 7.34
CA VAL A 138 -2.91 -5.26 7.39
C VAL A 138 -4.36 -4.87 7.12
N VAL A 139 -4.82 -3.71 7.62
CA VAL A 139 -6.18 -3.24 7.38
C VAL A 139 -6.41 -2.97 5.89
N VAL A 140 -5.47 -2.28 5.24
CA VAL A 140 -5.59 -1.96 3.81
C VAL A 140 -5.61 -3.21 2.94
N LEU A 141 -4.68 -4.15 3.21
CA LEU A 141 -4.66 -5.43 2.50
C LEU A 141 -5.92 -6.28 2.78
N LYS A 142 -6.47 -6.21 3.98
CA LYS A 142 -7.65 -7.00 4.33
C LYS A 142 -8.94 -6.45 3.70
N ILE A 143 -9.13 -5.13 3.74
CA ILE A 143 -10.39 -4.49 3.35
C ILE A 143 -10.40 -4.14 1.86
N TRP A 144 -9.37 -3.46 1.35
CA TRP A 144 -9.34 -3.02 -0.04
C TRP A 144 -8.83 -4.09 -1.00
N GLU A 145 -7.87 -4.90 -0.56
CA GLU A 145 -7.33 -5.99 -1.40
C GLU A 145 -8.06 -7.31 -1.19
N THR A 146 -8.99 -7.38 -0.22
CA THR A 146 -9.81 -8.56 0.11
C THR A 146 -8.99 -9.83 0.41
N MET A 147 -7.75 -9.67 0.87
CA MET A 147 -6.81 -10.78 1.03
C MET A 147 -7.11 -11.65 2.25
N THR A 148 -6.74 -12.92 2.16
CA THR A 148 -6.69 -13.84 3.31
C THR A 148 -5.49 -13.51 4.20
N PHE A 149 -5.52 -13.91 5.47
CA PHE A 149 -4.37 -13.69 6.37
C PHE A 149 -3.10 -14.43 5.93
N ALA A 150 -3.24 -15.53 5.19
CA ALA A 150 -2.10 -16.23 4.59
C ALA A 150 -1.43 -15.36 3.51
N GLN A 151 -2.22 -14.82 2.58
CA GLN A 151 -1.73 -13.90 1.54
C GLN A 151 -1.16 -12.60 2.14
N ILE A 152 -1.79 -12.05 3.18
CA ILE A 152 -1.26 -10.88 3.90
C ILE A 152 0.09 -11.22 4.56
N GLY A 153 0.22 -12.41 5.14
CA GLY A 153 1.47 -12.89 5.71
C GLY A 153 2.59 -12.95 4.67
N GLU A 154 2.28 -13.37 3.44
CA GLU A 154 3.22 -13.31 2.33
C GLU A 154 3.62 -11.86 2.00
N VAL A 155 2.68 -10.94 1.84
CA VAL A 155 3.01 -9.53 1.52
C VAL A 155 3.88 -8.88 2.61
N LEU A 156 3.57 -9.14 3.88
CA LEU A 156 4.22 -8.49 5.02
C LEU A 156 5.40 -9.26 5.62
N GLU A 157 5.71 -10.44 5.07
CA GLU A 157 6.76 -11.34 5.52
C GLU A 157 6.60 -11.76 7.00
N VAL A 158 5.37 -12.13 7.37
CA VAL A 158 5.01 -12.63 8.70
C VAL A 158 4.10 -13.84 8.60
N ASN A 159 3.97 -14.63 9.66
CA ASN A 159 3.01 -15.73 9.66
C ASN A 159 1.55 -15.21 9.70
N ALA A 160 0.61 -16.04 9.23
CA ALA A 160 -0.81 -15.67 9.15
C ALA A 160 -1.43 -15.31 10.50
N SER A 161 -0.97 -15.93 11.61
CA SER A 161 -1.43 -15.62 12.97
C SER A 161 -1.02 -14.22 13.42
N THR A 162 0.20 -13.80 13.08
CA THR A 162 0.70 -12.44 13.32
C THR A 162 -0.10 -11.43 12.51
N ALA A 163 -0.40 -11.70 11.24
CA ALA A 163 -1.26 -10.86 10.43
C ALA A 163 -2.67 -10.73 11.04
N ALA A 164 -3.28 -11.85 11.43
CA ALA A 164 -4.61 -11.87 12.08
C ALA A 164 -4.63 -11.08 13.40
N SER A 165 -3.58 -11.23 14.22
CA SER A 165 -3.47 -10.49 15.48
C SER A 165 -3.28 -8.99 15.25
N ARG A 166 -2.43 -8.58 14.29
CA ARG A 166 -2.28 -7.17 13.88
C ARG A 166 -3.60 -6.57 13.40
N TYR A 167 -4.36 -7.30 12.60
CA TYR A 167 -5.70 -6.89 12.16
C TYR A 167 -6.65 -6.67 13.34
N ARG A 168 -6.72 -7.63 14.26
CA ARG A 168 -7.58 -7.53 15.45
C ARG A 168 -7.25 -6.28 16.28
N TYR A 169 -5.96 -6.03 16.55
CA TYR A 169 -5.54 -4.83 17.29
C TYR A 169 -5.81 -3.53 16.51
N ALA A 170 -5.66 -3.55 15.18
CA ALA A 170 -5.99 -2.42 14.34
C ALA A 170 -7.49 -2.07 14.43
N MET A 171 -8.36 -3.06 14.33
CA MET A 171 -9.81 -2.86 14.43
C MET A 171 -10.22 -2.31 15.80
N GLN A 172 -9.66 -2.84 16.90
CA GLN A 172 -9.91 -2.30 18.24
C GLN A 172 -9.57 -0.81 18.35
N LYS A 173 -8.41 -0.40 17.80
CA LYS A 173 -8.00 1.01 17.80
C LYS A 173 -8.87 1.87 16.90
N LEU A 174 -9.21 1.39 15.71
CA LEU A 174 -10.09 2.13 14.78
C LEU A 174 -11.47 2.35 15.40
N THR A 175 -12.04 1.37 16.09
CA THR A 175 -13.31 1.53 16.81
C THR A 175 -13.24 2.65 17.84
N LEU A 176 -12.17 2.70 18.65
CA LEU A 176 -11.99 3.79 19.63
C LEU A 176 -11.87 5.15 18.94
N LEU A 177 -11.01 5.27 17.93
CA LEU A 177 -10.76 6.52 17.22
C LEU A 177 -12.00 7.07 16.50
N LEU A 178 -12.81 6.19 15.92
CA LEU A 178 -14.02 6.58 15.19
C LEU A 178 -15.18 6.90 16.14
N ASN A 179 -15.27 6.26 17.30
CA ASN A 179 -16.29 6.58 18.30
C ASN A 179 -16.02 7.93 18.98
N ASP A 180 -14.76 8.22 19.33
CA ASP A 180 -14.39 9.51 19.97
C ASP A 180 -14.63 10.71 19.03
N SER A 181 -14.44 10.51 17.72
CA SER A 181 -14.72 11.54 16.71
C SER A 181 -16.22 11.74 16.44
N CYS A 182 -17.08 10.75 16.73
CA CYS A 182 -18.53 10.91 16.71
C CYS A 182 -19.09 11.60 17.96
N THR A 183 -18.43 11.50 19.13
CA THR A 183 -18.91 12.14 20.38
C THR A 183 -18.56 13.62 20.52
N GLY A 184 -17.70 14.16 19.65
CA GLY A 184 -17.27 15.57 19.69
C GLY A 184 -18.25 16.59 19.09
N VAL A 185 -19.44 16.18 18.64
CA VAL A 185 -20.42 17.06 17.94
C VAL A 185 -21.61 17.47 18.83
N THR A 186 -21.67 17.04 20.09
CA THR A 186 -22.77 17.41 21.00
C THR A 186 -22.25 18.11 22.24
N HIS A 187 -22.00 19.43 22.17
CA HIS A 187 -22.14 20.37 23.28
C HIS A 187 -22.08 21.81 22.75
N GLU A 188 -23.22 22.31 22.29
CA GLU A 188 -23.64 23.72 22.47
C GLU A 188 -24.95 23.72 23.25
#